data_AF-A0A917C5D3-F1
#
_entry.id   AF-A0A917C5D3-F1
#
_cell.length_a   1.000
_cell.length_b   1.000
_cell.length_c   1.000
_cell.angle_alpha   90.00
_cell.angle_beta   90.00
_cell.angle_gamma   90.00
#
_symmetry.space_group_name_H-M   'P 1'
#
loop_
_entity.id
_entity.type
_entity.pdbx_description
1 polymer ?
#
loop_
_entity_poly.entity_id
_entity_poly.type
_entity_poly.pdbx_seq_one_letter_code
_entity_poly.pdbx_strand_id
1 'polypeptide(L)'
;MRILFITSTRIGDAVLSTGILDYLLERYPQAKFTIACGPVAAPLFEATPQVERVLIMTKKKRSMHWIDLWKECGFTWWHRVIDLRNGPITYLFPTLRGTHLHHDDKQTHRVELFSSLLKLNPPRGPVLWTNEKHEQRADRLLPANDMILAVGPTANWRGKTWRAEYFLELVQRLTAKTGPFSGAKIALFGHVSERAQAEKLIEGLDETQKIDLIGELDLPTVYACLKRCAFFVGNDSGLMHMACAARIPTLGLFGPTQEKLYGPWGAHCATVRTATPFLDLFGENFDHEKTDSLMDSLSVDMAYDGAVELWQACASKEGM
;
A
#
# COMPACT_ATOMS: atom_id res chain seq x y z
N MET A 1 26.21 -14.99 1.24
CA MET A 1 24.99 -15.81 1.40
C MET A 1 23.97 -15.43 0.33
N ARG A 2 23.11 -16.34 -0.18
CA ARG A 2 22.04 -16.00 -1.14
C ARG A 2 20.65 -16.26 -0.55
N ILE A 3 19.76 -15.28 -0.64
CA ILE A 3 18.37 -15.37 -0.16
C ILE A 3 17.42 -15.08 -1.32
N LEU A 4 16.45 -15.97 -1.51
CA LEU A 4 15.31 -15.76 -2.42
C LEU A 4 14.08 -15.36 -1.61
N PHE A 5 13.47 -14.24 -1.95
CA PHE A 5 12.25 -13.74 -1.32
C PHE A 5 11.13 -13.63 -2.36
N ILE A 6 10.09 -14.44 -2.22
CA ILE A 6 8.97 -14.53 -3.17
C ILE A 6 7.75 -13.90 -2.52
N THR A 7 7.24 -12.80 -3.10
CA THR A 7 6.15 -12.00 -2.55
C THR A 7 5.04 -11.75 -3.57
N SER A 8 3.96 -11.11 -3.12
CA SER A 8 2.69 -10.95 -3.82
C SER A 8 2.81 -10.19 -5.14
N THR A 9 1.77 -10.37 -5.97
CA THR A 9 1.59 -9.61 -7.20
C THR A 9 0.90 -8.27 -6.97
N ARG A 10 0.16 -8.12 -5.88
CA ARG A 10 -0.59 -6.91 -5.53
C ARG A 10 0.31 -5.99 -4.69
N ILE A 11 0.22 -4.68 -4.94
CA ILE A 11 1.01 -3.66 -4.23
C ILE A 11 0.80 -3.76 -2.72
N GLY A 12 -0.44 -3.84 -2.24
CA GLY A 12 -0.75 -3.88 -0.80
C GLY A 12 -0.02 -4.99 -0.05
N ASP A 13 -0.24 -6.25 -0.43
CA ASP A 13 0.46 -7.39 0.19
C ASP A 13 1.98 -7.31 0.03
N ALA A 14 2.48 -6.82 -1.12
CA ALA A 14 3.91 -6.65 -1.35
C ALA A 14 4.51 -5.65 -0.34
N VAL A 15 3.89 -4.48 -0.16
CA VAL A 15 4.27 -3.48 0.85
C VAL A 15 4.16 -4.06 2.26
N LEU A 16 3.06 -4.72 2.62
CA LEU A 16 2.88 -5.29 3.96
C LEU A 16 3.93 -6.37 4.29
N SER A 17 4.45 -7.06 3.28
CA SER A 17 5.51 -8.05 3.44
C SER A 17 6.91 -7.46 3.64
N THR A 18 7.13 -6.17 3.39
CA THR A 18 8.49 -5.62 3.43
C THR A 18 9.05 -5.53 4.84
N GLY A 19 8.22 -5.55 5.89
CA GLY A 19 8.71 -5.56 7.28
C GLY A 19 9.55 -6.81 7.62
N ILE A 20 9.18 -7.98 7.07
CA ILE A 20 10.00 -9.19 7.24
C ILE A 20 11.20 -9.21 6.29
N LEU A 21 11.12 -8.54 5.14
CA LEU A 21 12.26 -8.36 4.24
C LEU A 21 13.32 -7.47 4.91
N ASP A 22 12.90 -6.34 5.49
CA ASP A 22 13.73 -5.43 6.27
C ASP A 22 14.46 -6.16 7.41
N TYR A 23 13.74 -6.96 8.20
CA TYR A 23 14.35 -7.81 9.22
C TYR A 23 15.43 -8.76 8.65
N LEU A 24 15.20 -9.35 7.48
CA LEU A 24 16.19 -10.23 6.85
C LEU A 24 17.42 -9.46 6.37
N LEU A 25 17.24 -8.25 5.84
CA LEU A 25 18.31 -7.34 5.43
C LEU A 25 19.19 -6.94 6.63
N GLU A 26 18.57 -6.59 7.77
CA GLU A 26 19.25 -6.30 9.04
C GLU A 26 20.00 -7.53 9.57
N ARG A 27 19.35 -8.70 9.57
CA ARG A 27 19.90 -9.92 10.14
C ARG A 27 21.10 -10.46 9.36
N TYR A 28 21.15 -10.18 8.06
CA TYR A 28 22.12 -10.74 7.13
C TYR A 28 22.72 -9.67 6.19
N PRO A 29 23.50 -8.71 6.72
CA PRO A 29 23.96 -7.54 5.97
C PRO A 29 24.92 -7.83 4.79
N GLN A 30 25.47 -9.05 4.72
CA GLN A 30 26.37 -9.51 3.66
C GLN A 30 25.68 -10.52 2.71
N ALA A 31 24.36 -10.66 2.81
CA ALA A 31 23.60 -11.53 1.92
C ALA A 31 23.27 -10.81 0.61
N LYS A 32 23.12 -11.61 -0.44
CA LYS A 32 22.68 -11.19 -1.76
C LYS A 32 21.23 -11.62 -1.90
N PHE A 33 20.35 -10.66 -2.15
CA PHE A 33 18.91 -10.92 -2.24
C PHE A 33 18.45 -10.97 -3.69
N THR A 34 17.62 -11.95 -4.00
CA THR A 34 16.80 -11.98 -5.20
C THR A 34 15.34 -11.94 -4.78
N ILE A 35 14.57 -11.02 -5.36
CA ILE A 35 13.15 -10.86 -5.06
C ILE A 35 12.35 -11.35 -6.27
N ALA A 36 11.31 -12.14 -6.06
CA ALA A 36 10.38 -12.54 -7.11
C ALA A 36 8.96 -12.05 -6.77
N CYS A 37 8.37 -11.25 -7.64
CA CYS A 37 7.07 -10.61 -7.40
C CYS A 37 6.32 -10.34 -8.70
N GLY A 38 5.07 -9.88 -8.62
CA GLY A 38 4.33 -9.48 -9.82
C GLY A 38 4.88 -8.19 -10.45
N PRO A 39 4.57 -7.93 -11.74
CA PRO A 39 5.08 -6.76 -12.46
C PRO A 39 4.69 -5.43 -11.81
N VAL A 40 3.48 -5.34 -11.26
CA VAL A 40 2.98 -4.11 -10.63
C VAL A 40 3.77 -3.78 -9.35
N ALA A 41 4.21 -4.78 -8.60
CA ALA A 41 4.95 -4.58 -7.34
C ALA A 41 6.47 -4.47 -7.54
N ALA A 42 7.00 -4.88 -8.70
CA ALA A 42 8.44 -4.95 -8.95
C ALA A 42 9.19 -3.63 -8.69
N PRO A 43 8.68 -2.45 -9.10
CA PRO A 43 9.37 -1.18 -8.86
C PRO A 43 9.63 -0.90 -7.37
N LEU A 44 8.79 -1.39 -6.44
CA LEU A 44 8.96 -1.19 -5.00
C LEU A 44 10.31 -1.72 -4.49
N PHE A 45 10.85 -2.74 -5.17
CA PHE A 45 12.01 -3.47 -4.70
C PHE A 45 13.33 -3.02 -5.30
N GLU A 46 13.30 -2.17 -6.33
CA GLU A 46 14.48 -1.74 -7.09
C GLU A 46 15.51 -0.97 -6.24
N ALA A 47 15.03 -0.17 -5.28
CA ALA A 47 15.88 0.60 -4.37
C ALA A 47 16.19 -0.14 -3.06
N THR A 48 15.78 -1.40 -2.92
CA THR A 48 16.01 -2.17 -1.70
C THR A 48 17.50 -2.46 -1.53
N PRO A 49 18.11 -2.21 -0.36
CA PRO A 49 19.50 -2.56 -0.10
C PRO A 49 19.77 -4.04 -0.36
N GLN A 50 20.98 -4.38 -0.81
CA GLN A 50 21.45 -5.77 -0.98
C GLN A 50 20.69 -6.61 -2.03
N VAL A 51 19.65 -6.07 -2.68
CA VAL A 51 18.93 -6.73 -3.76
C VAL A 51 19.73 -6.63 -5.06
N GLU A 52 20.17 -7.77 -5.57
CA GLU A 52 20.92 -7.85 -6.83
C GLU A 52 20.00 -8.05 -8.03
N ARG A 53 18.80 -8.60 -7.79
CA ARG A 53 17.88 -8.98 -8.87
C ARG A 53 16.43 -8.96 -8.41
N VAL A 54 15.57 -8.34 -9.23
CA VAL A 54 14.11 -8.44 -9.13
C VAL A 54 13.60 -9.26 -10.31
N LEU A 55 12.99 -10.41 -10.02
CA LEU A 55 12.40 -11.34 -10.97
C LEU A 55 10.91 -11.04 -11.12
N ILE A 56 10.53 -10.58 -12.32
CA ILE A 56 9.14 -10.23 -12.63
C ILE A 56 8.36 -11.49 -13.02
N MET A 57 7.37 -11.83 -12.20
CA MET A 57 6.49 -12.97 -12.39
C MET A 57 5.15 -12.55 -13.01
N THR A 58 5.09 -12.53 -14.34
CA THR A 58 3.83 -12.29 -15.08
C THR A 58 2.96 -13.55 -15.08
N LYS A 59 1.71 -13.44 -14.64
CA LYS A 59 0.77 -14.58 -14.59
C LYS A 59 0.55 -15.16 -15.99
N LYS A 60 1.00 -16.40 -16.20
CA LYS A 60 0.76 -17.18 -17.43
C LYS A 60 -0.38 -18.19 -17.26
N LYS A 61 -1.01 -18.58 -18.38
CA LYS A 61 -1.99 -19.68 -18.42
C LYS A 61 -1.40 -20.96 -17.82
N ARG A 62 -2.25 -21.78 -17.19
CA ARG A 62 -1.86 -23.05 -16.53
C ARG A 62 -0.71 -22.89 -15.52
N SER A 63 -0.58 -21.72 -14.92
CA SER A 63 0.45 -21.44 -13.91
C SER A 63 1.91 -21.61 -14.39
N MET A 64 2.15 -21.53 -15.71
CA MET A 64 3.48 -21.70 -16.33
C MET A 64 4.54 -20.71 -15.84
N HIS A 65 4.12 -19.59 -15.22
CA HIS A 65 5.02 -18.59 -14.64
C HIS A 65 5.89 -19.15 -13.50
N TRP A 66 5.44 -20.24 -12.85
CA TRP A 66 6.27 -20.96 -11.88
C TRP A 66 7.41 -21.75 -12.55
N ILE A 67 7.21 -22.24 -13.77
CA ILE A 67 8.28 -22.90 -14.54
C ILE A 67 9.33 -21.87 -14.97
N ASP A 68 8.91 -20.66 -15.33
CA ASP A 68 9.86 -19.58 -15.61
C ASP A 68 10.67 -19.23 -14.37
N LEU A 69 10.03 -19.12 -13.19
CA LEU A 69 10.74 -18.91 -11.94
C LEU A 69 11.74 -20.04 -11.65
N TRP A 70 11.36 -21.30 -11.92
CA TRP A 70 12.27 -22.43 -11.76
C TRP A 70 13.45 -22.38 -12.72
N LYS A 71 13.27 -21.95 -13.98
CA LYS A 71 14.41 -21.77 -14.90
C LYS A 71 15.40 -20.74 -14.36
N GLU A 72 14.91 -19.69 -13.72
CA GLU A 72 15.73 -18.62 -13.15
C GLU A 72 16.41 -19.01 -11.83
N CYS A 73 15.73 -19.82 -10.99
CA CYS A 73 16.16 -20.06 -9.61
C CYS A 73 16.56 -21.51 -9.30
N GLY A 74 16.10 -22.48 -10.08
CA GLY A 74 16.15 -23.92 -9.78
C GLY A 74 17.55 -24.53 -9.85
N PHE A 75 18.50 -23.88 -10.54
CA PHE A 75 19.91 -24.28 -10.58
C PHE A 75 20.81 -23.44 -9.67
N THR A 76 20.22 -22.52 -8.90
CA THR A 76 20.95 -21.70 -7.92
C THR A 76 20.85 -22.35 -6.55
N TRP A 77 21.98 -22.45 -5.84
CA TRP A 77 21.98 -22.82 -4.43
C TRP A 77 21.54 -21.63 -3.56
N TRP A 78 20.44 -21.80 -2.83
CA TRP A 78 19.88 -20.82 -1.92
C TRP A 78 20.23 -21.19 -0.47
N HIS A 79 20.65 -20.21 0.32
CA HIS A 79 20.80 -20.45 1.75
C HIS A 79 19.46 -20.32 2.47
N ARG A 80 18.59 -19.44 1.95
CA ARG A 80 17.20 -19.30 2.40
C ARG A 80 16.29 -19.04 1.22
N VAL A 81 15.12 -19.67 1.24
CA VAL A 81 13.97 -19.34 0.40
C VAL A 81 12.84 -18.93 1.33
N ILE A 82 12.30 -17.73 1.14
CA ILE A 82 11.12 -17.23 1.84
C ILE A 82 10.03 -17.08 0.78
N ASP A 83 8.95 -17.85 0.90
CA ASP A 83 7.88 -17.86 -0.10
C ASP A 83 6.52 -17.56 0.52
N LEU A 84 6.04 -16.34 0.29
CA LEU A 84 4.75 -15.85 0.76
C LEU A 84 3.60 -16.26 -0.15
N ARG A 85 3.90 -16.84 -1.30
CA ARG A 85 2.91 -17.30 -2.30
C ARG A 85 2.70 -18.80 -2.29
N ASN A 86 3.54 -19.53 -1.54
CA ASN A 86 3.47 -20.97 -1.38
C ASN A 86 3.42 -21.71 -2.72
N GLY A 87 4.32 -21.35 -3.63
CA GLY A 87 4.40 -21.94 -4.96
C GLY A 87 4.86 -23.40 -4.90
N PRO A 88 4.14 -24.38 -5.47
CA PRO A 88 4.54 -25.78 -5.38
C PRO A 88 5.95 -26.07 -5.91
N ILE A 89 6.41 -25.31 -6.90
CA ILE A 89 7.73 -25.49 -7.51
C ILE A 89 8.88 -25.03 -6.59
N THR A 90 8.62 -24.17 -5.61
CA THR A 90 9.66 -23.55 -4.77
C THR A 90 10.22 -24.53 -3.74
N TYR A 91 9.46 -25.58 -3.41
CA TYR A 91 9.91 -26.72 -2.61
C TYR A 91 11.01 -27.55 -3.30
N LEU A 92 11.14 -27.46 -4.63
CA LEU A 92 12.16 -28.17 -5.39
C LEU A 92 13.45 -27.35 -5.58
N PHE A 93 13.51 -26.13 -5.07
CA PHE A 93 14.73 -25.33 -5.18
C PHE A 93 15.83 -25.89 -4.29
N PRO A 94 17.09 -25.96 -4.77
CA PRO A 94 18.22 -26.33 -3.95
C PRO A 94 18.40 -25.30 -2.83
N THR A 95 17.99 -25.64 -1.60
CA THR A 95 18.00 -24.72 -0.47
C THR A 95 18.46 -25.36 0.82
N LEU A 96 19.24 -24.63 1.63
CA LEU A 96 19.54 -25.02 3.01
C LEU A 96 18.30 -24.88 3.91
N ARG A 97 17.42 -23.89 3.64
CA ARG A 97 16.20 -23.68 4.43
C ARG A 97 15.11 -22.97 3.62
N GLY A 98 14.00 -23.66 3.37
CA GLY A 98 12.77 -23.07 2.85
C GLY A 98 11.81 -22.67 3.97
N THR A 99 11.15 -21.51 3.85
CA THR A 99 10.09 -21.03 4.74
C THR A 99 8.92 -20.58 3.87
N HIS A 100 7.77 -21.23 3.99
CA HIS A 100 6.62 -21.04 3.10
C HIS A 100 5.37 -20.65 3.90
N LEU A 101 4.54 -19.78 3.32
CA LEU A 101 3.26 -19.39 3.94
C LEU A 101 2.18 -20.43 3.67
N HIS A 102 1.96 -21.32 4.64
CA HIS A 102 1.03 -22.45 4.49
C HIS A 102 -0.42 -22.12 4.84
N HIS A 103 -0.65 -21.24 5.81
CA HIS A 103 -1.96 -20.99 6.39
C HIS A 103 -2.29 -19.50 6.36
N ASP A 104 -3.49 -19.19 5.85
CA ASP A 104 -4.12 -17.89 5.97
C ASP A 104 -5.43 -18.15 6.71
N ASP A 105 -5.41 -17.88 8.02
CA ASP A 105 -6.57 -18.09 8.89
C ASP A 105 -7.72 -17.12 8.58
N LYS A 106 -7.49 -16.12 7.71
CA LYS A 106 -8.42 -15.04 7.38
C LYS A 106 -8.92 -14.29 8.62
N GLN A 107 -8.13 -14.30 9.69
CA GLN A 107 -8.43 -13.64 10.96
C GLN A 107 -7.27 -12.78 11.45
N THR A 108 -6.05 -13.11 11.05
CA THR A 108 -4.84 -12.42 11.45
C THR A 108 -4.51 -11.29 10.46
N HIS A 109 -4.04 -10.15 10.99
CA HIS A 109 -3.62 -9.05 10.15
C HIS A 109 -2.44 -9.46 9.27
N ARG A 110 -2.35 -8.99 8.03
CA ARG A 110 -1.30 -9.44 7.09
C ARG A 110 0.13 -9.23 7.60
N VAL A 111 0.39 -8.13 8.29
CA VAL A 111 1.72 -7.86 8.90
C VAL A 111 2.06 -8.90 9.96
N GLU A 112 1.10 -9.28 10.80
CA GLU A 112 1.28 -10.29 11.84
C GLU A 112 1.48 -11.66 11.21
N LEU A 113 0.67 -11.99 10.20
CA LEU A 113 0.79 -13.23 9.45
C LEU A 113 2.18 -13.37 8.83
N PHE A 114 2.67 -12.34 8.14
CA PHE A 114 4.01 -12.36 7.56
C PHE A 114 5.10 -12.44 8.64
N SER A 115 4.97 -11.68 9.73
CA SER A 115 5.90 -11.71 10.86
C SER A 115 5.98 -13.09 11.53
N SER A 116 4.87 -13.82 11.58
CA SER A 116 4.78 -15.15 12.19
C SER A 116 5.66 -16.20 11.46
N LEU A 117 5.90 -16.05 10.16
CA LEU A 117 6.77 -16.94 9.37
C LEU A 117 8.20 -16.99 9.92
N LEU A 118 8.67 -15.85 10.44
CA LEU A 118 10.00 -15.71 11.03
C LEU A 118 9.94 -15.68 12.57
N LYS A 119 8.77 -15.95 13.16
CA LYS A 119 8.50 -15.92 14.60
C LYS A 119 8.89 -14.57 15.25
N LEU A 120 8.59 -13.47 14.56
CA LEU A 120 8.91 -12.13 15.06
C LEU A 120 7.85 -11.66 16.06
N ASN A 121 8.30 -11.21 17.22
CA ASN A 121 7.48 -10.54 18.23
C ASN A 121 8.32 -9.40 18.85
N PRO A 122 7.94 -8.12 18.68
CA PRO A 122 6.73 -7.64 18.02
C PRO A 122 6.74 -7.85 16.49
N PRO A 123 5.57 -7.84 15.82
CA PRO A 123 5.48 -7.85 14.36
C PRO A 123 6.19 -6.64 13.74
N ARG A 124 6.77 -6.82 12.55
CA ARG A 124 7.51 -5.76 11.83
C ARG A 124 6.61 -5.11 10.78
N GLY A 125 6.33 -3.82 10.96
CA GLY A 125 5.57 -3.01 10.00
C GLY A 125 6.28 -2.80 8.66
N PRO A 126 5.58 -2.31 7.63
CA PRO A 126 6.14 -2.14 6.30
C PRO A 126 7.22 -1.06 6.28
N VAL A 127 8.28 -1.33 5.50
CA VAL A 127 9.39 -0.42 5.20
C VAL A 127 9.56 -0.36 3.69
N LEU A 128 9.77 0.83 3.12
CA LEU A 128 10.06 0.99 1.70
C LEU A 128 11.34 1.77 1.52
N TRP A 129 11.97 1.58 0.37
CA TRP A 129 13.28 2.16 0.08
C TRP A 129 13.20 3.07 -1.15
N THR A 130 14.00 4.11 -1.10
CA THR A 130 14.17 5.10 -2.17
C THR A 130 15.65 5.28 -2.45
N ASN A 131 15.96 5.85 -3.62
CA ASN A 131 17.29 6.31 -3.94
C ASN A 131 17.24 7.83 -4.18
N GLU A 132 18.40 8.44 -4.41
CA GLU A 132 18.52 9.87 -4.63
C GLU A 132 17.65 10.40 -5.78
N LYS A 133 17.50 9.62 -6.87
CA LYS A 133 16.64 10.00 -8.01
C LYS A 133 15.18 10.14 -7.58
N HIS A 134 14.67 9.23 -6.76
CA HIS A 134 13.28 9.28 -6.26
C HIS A 134 13.09 10.49 -5.35
N GLU A 135 14.05 10.76 -4.45
CA GLU A 135 14.00 11.92 -3.56
C GLU A 135 14.04 13.24 -4.33
N GLN A 136 14.99 13.42 -5.25
CA GLN A 136 15.09 14.63 -6.07
C GLN A 136 13.86 14.83 -6.98
N ARG A 137 13.21 13.74 -7.41
CA ARG A 137 11.95 13.85 -8.16
C ARG A 137 10.82 14.31 -7.25
N ALA A 138 10.71 13.75 -6.04
CA ALA A 138 9.72 14.18 -5.06
C ALA A 138 9.91 15.63 -4.61
N ASP A 139 11.14 16.08 -4.36
CA ASP A 139 11.44 17.49 -3.99
C ASP A 139 10.98 18.49 -5.05
N ARG A 140 11.09 18.13 -6.34
CA ARG A 140 10.63 18.98 -7.45
C ARG A 140 9.12 19.04 -7.57
N LEU A 141 8.43 17.98 -7.16
CA LEU A 141 6.96 17.87 -7.27
C LEU A 141 6.27 18.46 -6.04
N LEU A 142 6.85 18.26 -4.86
CA LEU A 142 6.30 18.63 -3.56
C LEU A 142 7.33 19.45 -2.77
N PRO A 143 7.37 20.78 -2.95
CA PRO A 143 8.30 21.64 -2.24
C PRO A 143 8.02 21.65 -0.72
N ALA A 144 9.08 21.68 0.08
CA ALA A 144 9.05 21.40 1.53
C ALA A 144 8.25 22.38 2.40
N ASN A 145 7.86 23.54 1.88
CA ASN A 145 7.19 24.59 2.67
C ASN A 145 5.66 24.46 2.67
N ASP A 146 5.09 23.60 1.83
CA ASP A 146 3.64 23.44 1.73
C ASP A 146 3.15 22.32 2.65
N MET A 147 2.08 22.60 3.40
CA MET A 147 1.30 21.53 4.03
C MET A 147 0.55 20.79 2.92
N ILE A 148 0.80 19.49 2.77
CA ILE A 148 0.25 18.69 1.68
C ILE A 148 -0.62 17.55 2.24
N LEU A 149 -1.87 17.51 1.81
CA LEU A 149 -2.80 16.41 2.01
C LEU A 149 -2.70 15.43 0.83
N ALA A 150 -2.24 14.21 1.09
CA ALA A 150 -2.21 13.15 0.09
C ALA A 150 -3.56 12.46 0.00
N VAL A 151 -4.03 12.24 -1.22
CA VAL A 151 -5.30 11.57 -1.49
C VAL A 151 -5.05 10.38 -2.41
N GLY A 152 -5.50 9.20 -1.99
CA GLY A 152 -5.56 7.99 -2.82
C GLY A 152 -7.02 7.64 -3.16
N PRO A 153 -7.64 8.33 -4.15
CA PRO A 153 -9.08 8.24 -4.40
C PRO A 153 -9.49 7.03 -5.22
N THR A 154 -8.54 6.26 -5.76
CA THR A 154 -8.82 5.13 -6.66
C THR A 154 -8.64 3.79 -5.97
N ALA A 155 -9.23 2.75 -6.54
CA ALA A 155 -8.98 1.36 -6.15
C ALA A 155 -9.06 0.42 -7.36
N ASN A 156 -8.44 -0.75 -7.22
CA ASN A 156 -8.42 -1.78 -8.25
C ASN A 156 -9.74 -2.55 -8.39
N TRP A 157 -10.68 -2.34 -7.47
CA TRP A 157 -12.02 -2.91 -7.50
C TRP A 157 -13.02 -1.81 -7.17
N ARG A 158 -13.94 -1.56 -8.11
CA ARG A 158 -14.94 -0.50 -8.05
C ARG A 158 -15.77 -0.51 -6.76
N GLY A 159 -16.10 -1.70 -6.25
CA GLY A 159 -16.82 -1.84 -4.97
C GLY A 159 -16.09 -1.23 -3.77
N LYS A 160 -14.76 -1.09 -3.82
CA LYS A 160 -13.93 -0.46 -2.79
C LYS A 160 -13.58 1.00 -3.06
N THR A 161 -14.17 1.62 -4.07
CA THR A 161 -13.86 3.01 -4.41
C THR A 161 -14.90 3.92 -3.78
N TRP A 162 -14.50 4.74 -2.81
CA TRP A 162 -15.36 5.82 -2.31
C TRP A 162 -15.57 6.88 -3.39
N ARG A 163 -16.77 7.48 -3.43
CA ARG A 163 -17.17 8.37 -4.55
C ARG A 163 -16.24 9.57 -4.67
N ALA A 164 -15.90 9.94 -5.91
CA ALA A 164 -15.02 11.08 -6.16
C ALA A 164 -15.61 12.41 -5.67
N GLU A 165 -16.94 12.55 -5.71
CA GLU A 165 -17.68 13.69 -5.16
C GLU A 165 -17.54 13.76 -3.64
N TYR A 166 -17.54 12.61 -2.96
CA TYR A 166 -17.33 12.55 -1.51
C TYR A 166 -15.88 12.87 -1.13
N PHE A 167 -14.90 12.40 -1.91
CA PHE A 167 -13.52 12.85 -1.75
C PHE A 167 -13.39 14.36 -1.94
N LEU A 168 -14.03 14.93 -2.97
CA LEU A 168 -13.99 16.36 -3.26
C LEU A 168 -14.53 17.18 -2.08
N GLU A 169 -15.71 16.81 -1.59
CA GLU A 169 -16.33 17.47 -0.45
C GLU A 169 -15.46 17.33 0.81
N LEU A 170 -14.93 16.14 1.07
CA LEU A 170 -14.05 15.89 2.22
C LEU A 170 -12.82 16.80 2.19
N VAL A 171 -12.08 16.83 1.08
CA VAL A 171 -10.83 17.60 1.02
C VAL A 171 -11.10 19.11 1.04
N GLN A 172 -12.22 19.57 0.48
CA GLN A 172 -12.64 20.97 0.61
C GLN A 172 -12.93 21.35 2.06
N ARG A 173 -13.63 20.50 2.82
CA ARG A 173 -13.91 20.74 4.24
C ARG A 173 -12.62 20.70 5.08
N LEU A 174 -11.75 19.72 4.84
CA LEU A 174 -10.49 19.55 5.56
C LEU A 174 -9.53 20.73 5.37
N THR A 175 -9.54 21.35 4.19
CA THR A 175 -8.62 22.42 3.80
C THR A 175 -9.23 23.82 3.85
N ALA A 176 -10.51 23.94 4.18
CA ALA A 176 -11.19 25.21 4.42
C ALA A 176 -10.50 26.00 5.55
N LYS A 177 -10.76 27.31 5.62
CA LYS A 177 -10.17 28.21 6.64
C LYS A 177 -10.41 27.76 8.08
N THR A 178 -11.50 27.04 8.32
CA THR A 178 -11.88 26.50 9.64
C THR A 178 -11.50 25.03 9.81
N GLY A 179 -10.96 24.39 8.77
CA GLY A 179 -10.57 22.98 8.76
C GLY A 179 -9.18 22.75 9.35
N PRO A 180 -8.86 21.51 9.74
CA PRO A 180 -7.57 21.15 10.36
C PRO A 180 -6.35 21.37 9.45
N PHE A 181 -6.54 21.41 8.13
CA PHE A 181 -5.49 21.59 7.13
C PHE A 181 -5.69 22.87 6.32
N SER A 182 -6.12 23.96 6.98
CA SER A 182 -6.42 25.24 6.33
C SER A 182 -5.33 25.68 5.34
N GLY A 183 -5.70 25.78 4.06
CA GLY A 183 -4.80 26.24 2.99
C GLY A 183 -3.81 25.18 2.47
N ALA A 184 -3.91 23.93 2.91
CA ALA A 184 -3.05 22.85 2.45
C ALA A 184 -3.25 22.55 0.95
N LYS A 185 -2.16 22.19 0.27
CA LYS A 185 -2.20 21.64 -1.09
C LYS A 185 -2.76 20.22 -1.06
N ILE A 186 -3.35 19.79 -2.17
CA ILE A 186 -3.95 18.46 -2.30
C ILE A 186 -3.20 17.69 -3.38
N ALA A 187 -2.44 16.67 -2.98
CA ALA A 187 -1.71 15.80 -3.89
C ALA A 187 -2.52 14.54 -4.20
N LEU A 188 -2.86 14.35 -5.48
CA LEU A 188 -3.67 13.21 -5.94
C LEU A 188 -2.76 12.10 -6.47
N PHE A 189 -2.92 10.89 -5.95
CA PHE A 189 -2.13 9.72 -6.35
C PHE A 189 -3.03 8.61 -6.89
N GLY A 190 -2.56 7.92 -7.93
CA GLY A 190 -3.31 6.83 -8.55
C GLY A 190 -2.60 6.32 -9.79
N HIS A 191 -3.06 5.19 -10.32
CA HIS A 191 -2.57 4.68 -11.59
C HIS A 191 -3.28 5.36 -12.77
N VAL A 192 -2.59 5.52 -13.91
CA VAL A 192 -3.16 6.18 -15.11
C VAL A 192 -4.47 5.51 -15.58
N SER A 193 -4.56 4.19 -15.48
CA SER A 193 -5.77 3.45 -15.87
C SER A 193 -6.97 3.69 -14.96
N GLU A 194 -6.76 4.30 -13.79
CA GLU A 194 -7.78 4.55 -12.79
C GLU A 194 -8.21 6.03 -12.77
N ARG A 195 -7.59 6.88 -13.58
CA ARG A 195 -7.83 8.34 -13.62
C ARG A 195 -9.31 8.69 -13.77
N ALA A 196 -10.05 7.96 -14.61
CA ALA A 196 -11.48 8.16 -14.80
C ALA A 196 -12.30 8.01 -13.50
N GLN A 197 -11.83 7.22 -12.53
CA GLN A 197 -12.50 7.09 -11.23
C GLN A 197 -12.40 8.37 -10.38
N ALA A 198 -11.38 9.20 -10.62
CA ALA A 198 -11.10 10.41 -9.85
C ALA A 198 -11.46 11.70 -10.60
N GLU A 199 -12.06 11.61 -11.79
CA GLU A 199 -12.29 12.76 -12.68
C GLU A 199 -13.04 13.91 -11.99
N LYS A 200 -14.14 13.61 -11.29
CA LYS A 200 -14.91 14.62 -10.54
C LYS A 200 -14.10 15.33 -9.45
N LEU A 201 -13.21 14.61 -8.78
CA LEU A 201 -12.30 15.19 -7.80
C LEU A 201 -11.25 16.08 -8.49
N ILE A 202 -10.65 15.60 -9.57
CA ILE A 202 -9.61 16.33 -10.31
C ILE A 202 -10.17 17.64 -10.87
N GLU A 203 -11.36 17.60 -11.46
CA GLU A 203 -12.01 18.77 -12.08
C GLU A 203 -12.58 19.75 -11.04
N GLY A 204 -13.04 19.24 -9.89
CA GLY A 204 -13.66 20.06 -8.85
C GLY A 204 -12.68 20.82 -7.95
N LEU A 205 -11.39 20.49 -8.00
CA LEU A 205 -10.34 21.14 -7.21
C LEU A 205 -9.74 22.36 -7.91
N ASP A 206 -9.51 23.41 -7.13
CA ASP A 206 -8.82 24.63 -7.56
C ASP A 206 -7.39 24.31 -8.04
N GLU A 207 -7.02 24.79 -9.23
CA GLU A 207 -5.70 24.56 -9.84
C GLU A 207 -4.54 25.07 -8.98
N THR A 208 -4.76 26.11 -8.19
CA THR A 208 -3.74 26.64 -7.28
C THR A 208 -3.52 25.74 -6.07
N GLN A 209 -4.47 24.88 -5.72
CA GLN A 209 -4.40 23.98 -4.58
C GLN A 209 -4.04 22.54 -4.99
N LYS A 210 -4.40 22.14 -6.21
CA LYS A 210 -4.25 20.78 -6.74
C LYS A 210 -2.82 20.48 -7.20
N ILE A 211 -2.33 19.31 -6.83
CA ILE A 211 -1.11 18.68 -7.37
C ILE A 211 -1.51 17.32 -7.93
N ASP A 212 -1.78 17.26 -9.24
CA ASP A 212 -2.20 16.02 -9.91
C ASP A 212 -0.97 15.15 -10.26
N LEU A 213 -0.84 14.02 -9.58
CA LEU A 213 0.25 13.05 -9.77
C LEU A 213 -0.26 11.69 -10.26
N ILE A 214 -1.53 11.59 -10.67
CA ILE A 214 -2.14 10.33 -11.11
C ILE A 214 -1.51 9.91 -12.45
N GLY A 215 -0.86 8.73 -12.45
CA GLY A 215 -0.23 8.17 -13.64
C GLY A 215 1.16 8.71 -13.99
N GLU A 216 1.68 9.66 -13.20
CA GLU A 216 2.93 10.38 -13.51
C GLU A 216 4.18 9.75 -12.88
N LEU A 217 4.02 8.86 -11.90
CA LEU A 217 5.08 8.44 -10.99
C LEU A 217 5.25 6.92 -10.90
N ASP A 218 6.49 6.47 -10.75
CA ASP A 218 6.80 5.12 -10.29
C ASP A 218 6.56 4.97 -8.77
N LEU A 219 6.40 3.74 -8.28
CA LEU A 219 6.05 3.49 -6.88
C LEU A 219 7.09 4.01 -5.88
N PRO A 220 8.41 3.85 -6.08
CA PRO A 220 9.38 4.47 -5.18
C PRO A 220 9.29 6.01 -5.12
N THR A 221 9.00 6.67 -6.24
CA THR A 221 8.77 8.12 -6.26
C THR A 221 7.48 8.49 -5.56
N VAL A 222 6.40 7.72 -5.72
CA VAL A 222 5.16 7.90 -4.92
C VAL A 222 5.48 7.81 -3.43
N TYR A 223 6.24 6.80 -3.00
CA TYR A 223 6.65 6.68 -1.61
C TYR A 223 7.50 7.87 -1.13
N ALA A 224 8.43 8.36 -1.97
CA ALA A 224 9.19 9.57 -1.68
C ALA A 224 8.28 10.80 -1.52
N CYS A 225 7.29 10.97 -2.39
CA CYS A 225 6.28 12.03 -2.28
C CYS A 225 5.47 11.91 -0.99
N LEU A 226 4.99 10.71 -0.64
CA LEU A 226 4.20 10.48 0.58
C LEU A 226 4.96 10.89 1.85
N LYS A 227 6.28 10.70 1.92
CA LYS A 227 7.10 11.16 3.06
C LYS A 227 7.12 12.69 3.25
N ARG A 228 6.69 13.46 2.24
CA ARG A 228 6.61 14.93 2.27
C ARG A 228 5.19 15.43 2.57
N CYS A 229 4.23 14.53 2.70
CA CYS A 229 2.84 14.87 2.99
C CYS A 229 2.60 14.91 4.50
N ALA A 230 1.69 15.77 4.95
CA ALA A 230 1.32 15.89 6.36
C ALA A 230 0.28 14.84 6.78
N PHE A 231 -0.54 14.37 5.83
CA PHE A 231 -1.64 13.45 6.09
C PHE A 231 -1.99 12.69 4.81
N PHE A 232 -2.50 11.47 4.94
CA PHE A 232 -3.07 10.68 3.86
C PHE A 232 -4.51 10.27 4.15
N VAL A 233 -5.38 10.39 3.14
CA VAL A 233 -6.71 9.76 3.14
C VAL A 233 -6.95 9.02 1.82
N GLY A 234 -7.51 7.82 1.88
CA GLY A 234 -7.79 7.06 0.67
C GLY A 234 -8.45 5.70 0.92
N ASN A 235 -8.83 5.04 -0.17
CA ASN A 235 -9.44 3.71 -0.11
C ASN A 235 -8.44 2.65 0.41
N ASP A 236 -8.96 1.51 0.86
CA ASP A 236 -8.21 0.25 1.07
C ASP A 236 -7.45 -0.17 -0.20
N SER A 237 -6.19 0.29 -0.28
CA SER A 237 -5.36 0.23 -1.48
C SER A 237 -3.87 0.09 -1.14
N GLY A 238 -3.05 -0.21 -2.14
CA GLY A 238 -1.59 -0.20 -1.98
C GLY A 238 -1.04 1.15 -1.52
N LEU A 239 -1.63 2.27 -1.98
CA LEU A 239 -1.23 3.62 -1.60
C LEU A 239 -1.39 3.87 -0.10
N MET A 240 -2.49 3.41 0.49
CA MET A 240 -2.71 3.50 1.94
C MET A 240 -1.59 2.82 2.73
N HIS A 241 -1.18 1.62 2.32
CA HIS A 241 -0.07 0.91 2.97
C HIS A 241 1.29 1.59 2.74
N MET A 242 1.50 2.22 1.58
CA MET A 242 2.71 3.02 1.34
C MET A 242 2.74 4.27 2.23
N ALA A 243 1.60 4.92 2.48
CA ALA A 243 1.50 6.04 3.39
C ALA A 243 1.81 5.62 4.84
N CYS A 244 1.36 4.43 5.26
CA CYS A 244 1.74 3.84 6.55
C CYS A 244 3.27 3.67 6.66
N ALA A 245 3.91 3.13 5.60
CA ALA A 245 5.36 2.97 5.54
C ALA A 245 6.11 4.31 5.52
N ALA A 246 5.46 5.38 5.07
CA ALA A 246 5.99 6.75 5.11
C ALA A 246 5.86 7.38 6.51
N ARG A 247 5.17 6.70 7.43
CA ARG A 247 4.93 7.12 8.82
C ARG A 247 4.18 8.45 8.94
N ILE A 248 3.35 8.76 7.96
CA ILE A 248 2.43 9.89 8.02
C ILE A 248 1.08 9.44 8.60
N PRO A 249 0.34 10.33 9.28
CA PRO A 249 -1.05 10.09 9.63
C PRO A 249 -1.85 9.56 8.43
N THR A 250 -2.39 8.35 8.55
CA THR A 250 -3.02 7.62 7.44
C THR A 250 -4.43 7.19 7.82
N LEU A 251 -5.44 7.77 7.16
CA LEU A 251 -6.83 7.37 7.28
C LEU A 251 -7.24 6.46 6.11
N GLY A 252 -7.50 5.19 6.41
CA GLY A 252 -8.02 4.23 5.44
C GLY A 252 -9.54 4.21 5.42
N LEU A 253 -10.14 4.29 4.22
CA LEU A 253 -11.58 4.19 4.02
C LEU A 253 -11.95 2.77 3.59
N PHE A 254 -12.87 2.13 4.32
CA PHE A 254 -13.24 0.73 4.14
C PHE A 254 -14.73 0.54 3.87
N GLY A 255 -15.05 -0.48 3.09
CA GLY A 255 -16.42 -0.96 2.89
C GLY A 255 -16.44 -2.48 2.78
N PRO A 256 -16.34 -3.04 1.56
CA PRO A 256 -16.48 -4.47 1.32
C PRO A 256 -15.18 -5.25 1.61
N THR A 257 -14.30 -4.71 2.44
CA THR A 257 -13.12 -5.40 2.94
C THR A 257 -13.01 -5.28 4.44
N GLN A 258 -12.29 -6.24 5.01
CA GLN A 258 -12.08 -6.33 6.45
C GLN A 258 -10.77 -5.62 6.80
N GLU A 259 -10.91 -4.47 7.45
CA GLU A 259 -9.85 -3.69 8.09
C GLU A 259 -9.08 -4.50 9.13
N LYS A 260 -9.71 -5.52 9.74
CA LYS A 260 -9.00 -6.47 10.61
C LYS A 260 -7.83 -7.16 9.89
N LEU A 261 -7.96 -7.41 8.59
CA LEU A 261 -6.96 -8.12 7.80
C LEU A 261 -5.99 -7.17 7.09
N TYR A 262 -6.50 -6.02 6.62
CA TYR A 262 -5.82 -5.10 5.71
C TYR A 262 -5.80 -3.65 6.21
N GLY A 263 -6.02 -3.42 7.50
CA GLY A 263 -5.97 -2.10 8.09
C GLY A 263 -4.61 -1.40 7.83
N PRO A 264 -4.59 -0.06 7.80
CA PRO A 264 -3.34 0.68 7.81
C PRO A 264 -2.57 0.34 9.10
N TRP A 265 -1.30 -0.03 8.95
CA TRP A 265 -0.48 -0.54 10.06
C TRP A 265 0.47 0.53 10.58
N GLY A 266 0.28 0.95 11.82
CA GLY A 266 1.18 1.91 12.47
C GLY A 266 0.49 2.66 13.62
N ALA A 267 1.29 3.40 14.39
CA ALA A 267 0.78 4.17 15.53
C ALA A 267 -0.01 5.43 15.13
N HIS A 268 0.13 5.84 13.86
CA HIS A 268 -0.49 7.03 13.25
C HIS A 268 -1.51 6.63 12.18
N CYS A 269 -2.21 5.53 12.40
CA CYS A 269 -3.12 4.95 11.42
C CYS A 269 -4.50 4.76 12.03
N ALA A 270 -5.54 5.08 11.28
CA ALA A 270 -6.92 4.81 11.65
C ALA A 270 -7.74 4.37 10.43
N THR A 271 -8.90 3.80 10.70
CA THR A 271 -9.85 3.39 9.66
C THR A 271 -11.21 3.97 9.95
N VAL A 272 -11.89 4.41 8.89
CA VAL A 272 -13.33 4.65 8.91
C VAL A 272 -13.97 3.70 7.92
N ARG A 273 -15.09 3.11 8.30
CA ARG A 273 -15.80 2.15 7.44
C ARG A 273 -17.25 2.55 7.23
N THR A 274 -17.86 1.95 6.21
CA THR A 274 -19.31 1.99 5.96
C THR A 274 -20.12 1.73 7.22
N ALA A 275 -21.21 2.48 7.40
CA ALA A 275 -22.18 2.20 8.45
C ALA A 275 -22.86 0.83 8.25
N THR A 276 -23.00 0.40 7.00
CA THR A 276 -23.45 -0.96 6.67
C THR A 276 -22.36 -1.98 7.03
N PRO A 277 -22.66 -3.01 7.84
CA PRO A 277 -21.72 -4.06 8.18
C PRO A 277 -21.23 -4.84 6.96
N PHE A 278 -19.99 -5.34 7.01
CA PHE A 278 -19.38 -6.12 5.91
C PHE A 278 -20.25 -7.28 5.41
N LEU A 279 -20.93 -8.00 6.31
CA LEU A 279 -21.78 -9.15 5.96
C LEU A 279 -23.02 -8.74 5.16
N ASP A 280 -23.45 -7.50 5.28
CA ASP A 280 -24.68 -6.98 4.69
C ASP A 280 -24.42 -6.14 3.41
N LEU A 281 -23.14 -5.92 3.05
CA LEU A 281 -22.76 -5.16 1.85
C LEU A 281 -23.01 -5.93 0.55
N PHE A 282 -23.14 -7.25 0.62
CA PHE A 282 -23.29 -8.13 -0.55
C PHE A 282 -24.75 -8.55 -0.69
N GLY A 283 -25.53 -7.75 -1.41
CA GLY A 283 -26.93 -8.08 -1.71
C GLY A 283 -27.08 -9.25 -2.70
N GLU A 284 -28.30 -9.72 -2.89
CA GLU A 284 -28.62 -10.89 -3.74
C GLU A 284 -28.16 -10.74 -5.20
N ASN A 285 -28.08 -9.50 -5.72
CA ASN A 285 -27.65 -9.19 -7.08
C ASN A 285 -26.17 -8.75 -7.18
N PHE A 286 -25.34 -9.10 -6.19
CA PHE A 286 -23.93 -8.74 -6.20
C PHE A 286 -23.17 -9.37 -7.37
N ASP A 287 -22.46 -8.53 -8.13
CA ASP A 287 -21.57 -8.92 -9.21
C ASP A 287 -20.26 -8.14 -9.05
N HIS A 288 -19.16 -8.84 -8.83
CA HIS A 288 -17.86 -8.21 -8.58
C HIS A 288 -17.40 -7.26 -9.70
N GLU A 289 -17.82 -7.50 -10.95
CA GLU A 289 -17.42 -6.69 -12.11
C GLU A 289 -18.40 -5.54 -12.39
N LYS A 290 -19.70 -5.73 -12.10
CA LYS A 290 -20.76 -4.79 -12.48
C LYS A 290 -21.29 -3.94 -11.33
N THR A 291 -21.17 -4.40 -10.09
CA THR A 291 -21.62 -3.65 -8.93
C THR A 291 -20.80 -2.37 -8.80
N ASP A 292 -21.51 -1.26 -8.58
CA ASP A 292 -20.93 0.05 -8.33
C ASP A 292 -20.27 0.10 -6.94
N SER A 293 -19.92 1.30 -6.44
CA SER A 293 -19.35 1.44 -5.10
C SER A 293 -20.23 0.77 -4.03
N LEU A 294 -19.58 0.00 -3.14
CA LEU A 294 -20.19 -0.55 -1.93
C LEU A 294 -19.84 0.31 -0.70
N MET A 295 -19.40 1.55 -0.92
CA MET A 295 -18.97 2.46 0.14
C MET A 295 -19.95 3.60 0.41
N ASP A 296 -21.14 3.57 -0.18
CA ASP A 296 -22.09 4.69 -0.13
C ASP A 296 -22.62 5.02 1.27
N SER A 297 -22.62 4.06 2.20
CA SER A 297 -23.01 4.31 3.60
C SER A 297 -21.87 4.85 4.47
N LEU A 298 -20.67 5.05 3.92
CA LEU A 298 -19.62 5.87 4.53
C LEU A 298 -19.85 7.33 4.13
N SER A 299 -20.39 8.14 5.04
CA SER A 299 -20.67 9.55 4.76
C SER A 299 -19.40 10.41 4.81
N VAL A 300 -19.45 11.60 4.20
CA VAL A 300 -18.38 12.60 4.29
C VAL A 300 -18.14 13.03 5.74
N ASP A 301 -19.19 13.15 6.56
CA ASP A 301 -19.08 13.50 7.97
C ASP A 301 -18.29 12.45 8.75
N MET A 302 -18.57 11.14 8.54
CA MET A 302 -17.81 10.06 9.17
C MET A 302 -16.32 10.11 8.80
N ALA A 303 -16.01 10.36 7.53
CA ALA A 303 -14.63 10.48 7.07
C ALA A 303 -13.94 11.74 7.61
N TYR A 304 -14.66 12.86 7.70
CA TYR A 304 -14.16 14.12 8.25
C TYR A 304 -13.85 13.99 9.74
N ASP A 305 -14.78 13.44 10.53
CA ASP A 305 -14.61 13.23 11.97
C ASP A 305 -13.41 12.30 12.23
N GLY A 306 -13.32 11.18 11.51
CA GLY A 306 -12.19 10.26 11.62
C GLY A 306 -10.85 10.89 11.23
N ALA A 307 -10.83 11.80 10.26
CA ALA A 307 -9.63 12.55 9.89
C ALA A 307 -9.20 13.53 10.99
N VAL A 308 -10.15 14.29 11.55
CA VAL A 308 -9.92 15.24 12.65
C VAL A 308 -9.42 14.51 13.90
N GLU A 309 -10.08 13.43 14.29
CA GLU A 309 -9.69 12.61 15.44
C GLU A 309 -8.27 12.05 15.29
N LEU A 310 -7.96 11.46 14.11
CA LEU A 310 -6.62 10.94 13.84
C LEU A 310 -5.56 12.04 13.88
N TRP A 311 -5.85 13.19 13.29
CA TRP A 311 -4.94 14.33 13.26
C TRP A 311 -4.63 14.84 14.68
N GLN A 312 -5.66 15.05 15.49
CA GLN A 312 -5.52 15.48 16.89
C GLN A 312 -4.76 14.46 17.75
N ALA A 313 -5.05 13.17 17.56
CA ALA A 313 -4.37 12.09 18.28
C ALA A 313 -2.88 12.01 17.94
N CYS A 314 -2.48 12.34 16.70
CA CYS A 314 -1.07 12.39 16.30
C CYS A 314 -0.38 13.64 16.85
N ALA A 315 -0.99 14.83 16.71
CA ALA A 315 -0.43 16.08 17.23
C ALA A 315 -0.17 16.02 18.75
N SER A 316 -1.07 15.39 19.50
CA SER A 316 -0.94 15.24 20.96
C SER A 316 0.23 14.34 21.40
N LYS A 317 0.66 13.39 20.55
CA LYS A 317 1.76 12.46 20.85
C LYS A 317 3.14 13.04 20.53
N GLU A 318 3.21 14.01 19.62
CA GLU A 318 4.47 14.64 19.19
C GLU A 318 4.86 15.84 20.06
N GLY A 319 4.04 16.22 21.06
CA GLY A 319 4.37 17.26 22.02
C GLY A 319 4.28 18.68 21.45
N MET A 320 3.22 18.96 20.69
CA MET A 320 2.82 20.33 20.35
C MET A 320 1.96 20.95 21.43
#